data_AF-A0A7V0S0Y0-F1
#
_entry.id   AF-A0A7V0S0Y0-F1
#
_cell.length_a   1.000
_cell.length_b   1.000
_cell.length_c   1.000
_cell.angle_alpha   90.00
_cell.angle_beta   90.00
_cell.angle_gamma   90.00
#
_symmetry.space_group_name_H-M   'P 1'
#
loop_
_entity.id
_entity.type
_entity.pdbx_description
1 polymer ?
#
loop_
_entity_poly.entity_id
_entity_poly.type
_entity_poly.pdbx_seq_one_letter_code
_entity_poly.pdbx_strand_id
1 'polypeptide(L)'
;MLVFKYVMMKMLPNASGTQFSSVDGETLTFNLSADLSTTNVEEYDDLTVVVFIQNNETKEVFQSTMVNAGEYAITFNVTYNEGSPLIDATITINNITLSTNEAGIATIELPNGEYPYTVVKDGVETYESTATVDGQDQEVNVALTPASNAIVLNSMQLSIFPNPSNGEVNIGLQNEEKVSTLEVYSITGALVYSKTYNANLSNLKVNINQPKGVYIVRVILSNRETSISKLILK
;
A
#
# COMPACT_ATOMS: atom_id res chain seq x y z
N MET A 1 -51.80 11.09 22.26
CA MET A 1 -50.65 10.22 22.55
C MET A 1 -49.55 11.11 23.09
N LEU A 2 -49.04 10.82 24.29
CA LEU A 2 -47.92 11.58 24.88
C LEU A 2 -46.63 11.06 24.26
N VAL A 3 -45.87 11.93 23.59
CA VAL A 3 -44.54 11.61 23.09
C VAL A 3 -43.54 12.07 24.14
N PHE A 4 -42.81 11.13 24.75
CA PHE A 4 -41.71 11.45 25.65
C PHE A 4 -40.47 11.73 24.80
N LYS A 5 -39.81 12.88 25.04
CA LYS A 5 -38.55 13.24 24.41
C LYS A 5 -37.43 13.12 25.44
N TYR A 6 -36.24 12.68 25.00
CA TYR A 6 -35.05 12.53 25.86
C TYR A 6 -35.25 11.54 27.02
N VAL A 7 -35.68 10.32 26.69
CA VAL A 7 -35.84 9.24 27.66
C VAL A 7 -34.52 8.48 27.78
N MET A 8 -34.02 8.33 29.01
CA MET A 8 -32.86 7.46 29.26
C MET A 8 -33.27 6.01 29.02
N MET A 9 -32.60 5.35 28.09
CA MET A 9 -32.88 3.95 27.74
C MET A 9 -32.05 2.99 28.61
N LYS A 10 -30.74 3.22 28.74
CA LYS A 10 -29.84 2.37 29.51
C LYS A 10 -28.60 3.15 29.98
N MET A 11 -28.09 2.80 31.16
CA MET A 11 -26.79 3.27 31.66
C MET A 11 -25.75 2.18 31.41
N LEU A 12 -24.57 2.57 30.92
CA LEU A 12 -23.47 1.65 30.62
C LEU A 12 -22.28 1.89 31.55
N PRO A 13 -21.65 0.83 32.11
CA PRO A 13 -22.16 -0.54 32.16
C PRO A 13 -23.40 -0.69 33.06
N ASN A 14 -23.61 0.26 33.98
CA ASN A 14 -24.77 0.41 34.86
C ASN A 14 -24.75 1.83 35.48
N ALA A 15 -25.68 2.13 36.40
CA ALA A 15 -25.79 3.45 37.02
C ALA A 15 -24.58 3.89 37.85
N SER A 16 -23.70 2.97 38.25
CA SER A 16 -22.46 3.28 38.96
C SER A 16 -21.30 3.68 38.02
N GLY A 17 -21.46 3.49 36.70
CA GLY A 17 -20.42 3.77 35.72
C GLY A 17 -19.22 2.81 35.82
N THR A 18 -18.08 3.24 35.28
CA THR A 18 -16.79 2.56 35.39
C THR A 18 -15.81 3.46 36.13
N GLN A 19 -15.36 3.03 37.31
CA GLN A 19 -14.32 3.74 38.05
C GLN A 19 -12.96 3.51 37.37
N PHE A 20 -12.20 4.58 37.16
CA PHE A 20 -10.86 4.53 36.57
C PHE A 20 -9.91 5.51 37.24
N SER A 21 -8.62 5.31 37.01
CA SER A 21 -7.54 6.26 37.35
C SER A 21 -6.80 6.61 36.06
N SER A 22 -6.47 7.89 35.87
CA SER A 22 -5.74 8.37 34.71
C SER A 22 -4.36 8.89 35.11
N VAL A 23 -3.38 8.71 34.22
CA VAL A 23 -2.10 9.42 34.26
C VAL A 23 -2.09 10.42 33.10
N ASP A 24 -1.45 11.56 33.30
CA ASP A 24 -1.33 12.58 32.25
C ASP A 24 -0.65 12.00 31.00
N GLY A 25 -1.24 12.28 29.82
CA GLY A 25 -0.76 11.79 28.53
C GLY A 25 -1.13 10.35 28.16
N GLU A 26 -1.80 9.58 29.02
CA GLU A 26 -2.25 8.22 28.69
C GLU A 26 -3.69 8.20 28.16
N THR A 27 -3.89 7.57 27.00
CA THR A 27 -5.24 7.34 26.44
C THR A 27 -5.87 6.12 27.09
N LEU A 28 -7.10 6.26 27.60
CA LEU A 28 -7.91 5.17 28.13
C LEU A 28 -9.08 4.86 27.19
N THR A 29 -9.23 3.59 26.81
CA THR A 29 -10.31 3.13 25.93
C THR A 29 -11.27 2.20 26.69
N PHE A 30 -12.57 2.47 26.60
CA PHE A 30 -13.62 1.65 27.19
C PHE A 30 -14.56 1.15 26.09
N ASN A 31 -14.73 -0.17 26.02
CA ASN A 31 -15.68 -0.81 25.09
C ASN A 31 -16.87 -1.34 25.88
N LEU A 32 -18.02 -0.68 25.75
CA LEU A 32 -19.25 -1.02 26.47
C LEU A 32 -20.34 -1.40 25.45
N SER A 33 -21.17 -2.36 25.80
CA SER A 33 -22.31 -2.79 24.97
C SER A 33 -23.58 -2.89 25.81
N ALA A 34 -24.71 -2.55 25.20
CA ALA A 34 -26.03 -2.68 25.78
C ALA A 34 -26.90 -3.49 24.83
N ASP A 35 -27.52 -4.54 25.35
CA ASP A 35 -28.71 -5.11 24.71
C ASP A 35 -29.90 -4.19 24.95
N LEU A 36 -30.49 -3.68 23.86
CA LEU A 36 -31.66 -2.79 23.85
C LEU A 36 -32.95 -3.51 23.42
N SER A 37 -32.92 -4.83 23.20
CA SER A 37 -34.09 -5.62 22.75
C SER A 37 -35.29 -5.58 23.70
N THR A 38 -35.07 -5.26 24.98
CA THR A 38 -36.13 -5.13 25.99
C THR A 38 -36.66 -3.71 26.15
N THR A 39 -36.21 -2.77 25.31
CA THR A 39 -36.62 -1.36 25.35
C THR A 39 -37.52 -1.04 24.17
N ASN A 40 -38.21 0.11 24.20
CA ASN A 40 -39.08 0.54 23.10
C ASN A 40 -38.32 1.41 22.07
N VAL A 41 -37.07 1.06 21.75
CA VAL A 41 -36.34 1.71 20.66
C VAL A 41 -36.89 1.16 19.34
N GLU A 42 -37.40 2.04 18.49
CA GLU A 42 -37.91 1.67 17.16
C GLU A 42 -36.84 1.87 16.09
N GLU A 43 -36.09 2.96 16.16
CA GLU A 43 -35.04 3.33 15.22
C GLU A 43 -33.74 3.62 16.02
N TYR A 44 -32.61 3.05 15.61
CA TYR A 44 -31.35 3.17 16.38
C TYR A 44 -30.67 4.54 16.19
N ASP A 45 -30.96 5.22 15.09
CA ASP A 45 -30.51 6.58 14.76
C ASP A 45 -31.19 7.68 15.59
N ASP A 46 -32.34 7.38 16.20
CA ASP A 46 -32.94 8.22 17.23
C ASP A 46 -32.13 8.23 18.55
N LEU A 47 -31.19 7.30 18.72
CA LEU A 47 -30.42 7.22 19.95
C LEU A 47 -29.28 8.24 19.99
N THR A 48 -29.00 8.71 21.20
CA THR A 48 -27.82 9.51 21.51
C THR A 48 -27.10 8.88 22.68
N VAL A 49 -25.80 8.65 22.51
CA VAL A 49 -24.91 8.25 23.59
C VAL A 49 -24.43 9.51 24.30
N VAL A 50 -24.67 9.58 25.60
CA VAL A 50 -24.15 10.65 26.46
C VAL A 50 -23.07 10.06 27.35
N VAL A 51 -21.89 10.65 27.32
CA VAL A 51 -20.75 10.26 28.16
C VAL A 51 -20.42 11.43 29.06
N PHE A 52 -20.20 11.16 30.35
CA PHE A 52 -19.66 12.15 31.28
C PHE A 52 -18.61 11.51 32.17
N ILE A 53 -17.56 12.27 32.44
CA ILE A 53 -16.51 11.96 33.39
C ILE A 53 -16.82 12.77 34.63
N GLN A 54 -16.91 12.12 35.79
CA GLN A 54 -17.27 12.77 37.05
C GLN A 54 -16.40 12.31 38.20
N ASN A 55 -16.31 13.14 39.23
CA ASN A 55 -15.77 12.75 40.53
C ASN A 55 -16.69 11.70 41.19
N ASN A 56 -16.12 10.61 41.67
CA ASN A 56 -16.92 9.53 42.26
C ASN A 56 -17.54 9.88 43.62
N GLU A 57 -16.91 10.75 44.41
CA GLU A 57 -17.40 11.15 45.73
C GLU A 57 -18.33 12.36 45.64
N THR A 58 -17.88 13.44 44.99
CA THR A 58 -18.64 14.71 44.94
C THR A 58 -19.70 14.75 43.85
N LYS A 59 -19.63 13.83 42.88
CA LYS A 59 -20.48 13.80 41.66
C LYS A 59 -20.35 15.04 40.77
N GLU A 60 -19.29 15.83 40.96
CA GLU A 60 -18.94 16.92 40.05
C GLU A 60 -18.56 16.37 38.67
N VAL A 61 -19.15 16.92 37.60
CA VAL A 61 -18.85 16.53 36.22
C VAL A 61 -17.65 17.33 35.72
N PHE A 62 -16.58 16.62 35.35
CA PHE A 62 -15.37 17.20 34.77
C PHE A 62 -15.50 17.45 33.27
N GLN A 63 -16.10 16.49 32.55
CA GLN A 63 -16.30 16.57 31.11
C GLN A 63 -17.56 15.82 30.73
N SER A 64 -18.23 16.27 29.68
CA SER A 64 -19.29 15.49 29.04
C SER A 64 -19.28 15.69 27.53
N THR A 65 -19.76 14.70 26.81
CA THR A 65 -20.01 14.77 25.37
C THR A 65 -21.26 13.96 25.04
N MET A 66 -21.84 14.22 23.88
CA MET A 66 -22.93 13.44 23.34
C MET A 66 -22.66 13.16 21.86
N VAL A 67 -22.99 11.94 21.43
CA VAL A 67 -22.79 11.48 20.06
C VAL A 67 -24.08 10.79 19.61
N ASN A 68 -24.62 11.19 18.46
CA ASN A 68 -25.78 10.52 17.88
C ASN A 68 -25.35 9.13 17.38
N ALA A 69 -26.17 8.11 17.65
CA ALA A 69 -25.86 6.71 17.34
C ALA A 69 -26.37 6.25 15.97
N GLY A 70 -26.83 7.19 15.15
CA GLY A 70 -27.28 6.95 13.79
C GLY A 70 -26.18 6.58 12.83
N GLU A 71 -26.63 6.12 11.68
CA GLU A 71 -25.80 5.80 10.53
C GLU A 71 -25.74 7.03 9.61
N TYR A 72 -24.60 7.18 8.95
CA TYR A 72 -24.37 8.27 8.02
C TYR A 72 -23.91 7.70 6.68
N ALA A 73 -24.32 8.33 5.60
CA ALA A 73 -24.01 7.87 4.26
C ALA A 73 -22.53 8.11 3.94
N ILE A 74 -21.80 7.07 3.54
CA ILE A 74 -20.52 7.17 2.87
C ILE A 74 -20.77 7.01 1.38
N THR A 75 -20.56 8.07 0.61
CA THR A 75 -20.68 8.08 -0.85
C THR A 75 -19.29 8.04 -1.47
N PHE A 76 -18.97 6.92 -2.12
CA PHE A 76 -17.74 6.75 -2.89
C PHE A 76 -17.94 7.29 -4.31
N ASN A 77 -17.03 8.17 -4.75
CA ASN A 77 -16.87 8.56 -6.14
C ASN A 77 -15.58 7.96 -6.69
N VAL A 78 -15.71 6.91 -7.50
CA VAL A 78 -14.56 6.19 -8.06
C VAL A 78 -14.32 6.64 -9.49
N THR A 79 -13.10 7.10 -9.76
CA THR A 79 -12.66 7.55 -11.07
C THR A 79 -11.41 6.80 -11.53
N TYR A 80 -11.19 6.81 -12.84
CA TYR A 80 -9.95 6.39 -13.47
C TYR A 80 -9.13 7.61 -13.89
N ASN A 81 -7.83 7.65 -13.52
CA ASN A 81 -6.89 8.75 -13.83
C ASN A 81 -7.50 10.16 -13.58
N GLU A 82 -8.11 10.34 -12.41
CA GLU A 82 -8.72 11.60 -11.91
C GLU A 82 -9.82 12.24 -12.76
N GLY A 83 -10.48 11.52 -13.67
CA GLY A 83 -11.48 12.19 -14.52
C GLY A 83 -12.64 11.38 -15.05
N SER A 84 -12.49 10.07 -15.27
CA SER A 84 -13.58 9.26 -15.83
C SER A 84 -14.26 8.45 -14.74
N PRO A 85 -15.59 8.56 -14.53
CA PRO A 85 -16.30 7.70 -13.59
C PRO A 85 -16.11 6.24 -13.96
N LEU A 86 -15.87 5.40 -12.95
CA LEU A 86 -15.55 3.99 -13.16
C LEU A 86 -16.71 3.12 -12.68
N ILE A 87 -17.46 2.56 -13.64
CA ILE A 87 -18.53 1.59 -13.39
C ILE A 87 -17.98 0.21 -13.00
N ASP A 88 -18.73 -0.52 -12.18
CA ASP A 88 -18.44 -1.89 -11.76
C ASP A 88 -17.07 -2.04 -11.08
N ALA A 89 -16.62 -1.00 -10.37
CA ALA A 89 -15.53 -1.09 -9.42
C ALA A 89 -16.08 -1.70 -8.13
N THR A 90 -15.38 -2.70 -7.61
CA THR A 90 -15.77 -3.42 -6.40
C THR A 90 -15.18 -2.72 -5.19
N ILE A 91 -16.03 -2.26 -4.27
CA ILE A 91 -15.61 -1.67 -3.00
C ILE A 91 -15.91 -2.67 -1.89
N THR A 92 -14.94 -2.98 -1.03
CA THR A 92 -15.18 -3.78 0.19
C THR A 92 -14.96 -2.93 1.42
N ILE A 93 -15.99 -2.76 2.25
CA ILE A 93 -15.97 -1.95 3.48
C ILE A 93 -16.90 -2.59 4.52
N ASN A 94 -16.48 -2.66 5.79
CA ASN A 94 -17.25 -3.28 6.87
C ASN A 94 -17.77 -4.70 6.52
N ASN A 95 -16.93 -5.51 5.85
CA ASN A 95 -17.27 -6.85 5.34
C ASN A 95 -18.42 -6.89 4.30
N ILE A 96 -18.86 -5.74 3.79
CA ILE A 96 -19.86 -5.60 2.74
C ILE A 96 -19.16 -5.26 1.43
N THR A 97 -19.66 -5.82 0.33
CA THR A 97 -19.18 -5.54 -1.02
C THR A 97 -20.20 -4.70 -1.77
N LEU A 98 -19.75 -3.58 -2.33
CA LEU A 98 -20.52 -2.67 -3.17
C LEU A 98 -19.94 -2.68 -4.59
N SER A 99 -20.77 -2.32 -5.57
CA SER A 99 -20.35 -2.10 -6.96
C SER A 99 -20.74 -0.69 -7.38
N THR A 100 -19.84 0.05 -8.02
CA THR A 100 -20.13 1.38 -8.53
C THR A 100 -21.06 1.35 -9.75
N ASN A 101 -21.95 2.33 -9.85
CA ASN A 101 -22.86 2.50 -10.99
C ASN A 101 -22.20 3.22 -12.19
N GLU A 102 -22.98 3.55 -13.23
CA GLU A 102 -22.51 4.27 -14.43
C GLU A 102 -21.86 5.64 -14.13
N ALA A 103 -22.24 6.28 -13.03
CA ALA A 103 -21.65 7.53 -12.58
C ALA A 103 -20.40 7.33 -11.71
N GLY A 104 -19.94 6.10 -11.51
CA GLY A 104 -18.81 5.77 -10.64
C GLY A 104 -19.16 5.84 -9.15
N ILE A 105 -20.45 5.82 -8.80
CA ILE A 105 -20.93 6.06 -7.44
C ILE A 105 -21.35 4.75 -6.76
N ALA A 106 -20.98 4.58 -5.50
CA ALA A 106 -21.54 3.58 -4.59
C ALA A 106 -21.73 4.19 -3.20
N THR A 107 -22.78 3.79 -2.49
CA THR A 107 -23.14 4.36 -1.17
C THR A 107 -23.42 3.26 -0.15
N ILE A 108 -23.05 3.50 1.10
CA ILE A 108 -23.38 2.67 2.26
C ILE A 108 -23.64 3.56 3.48
N GLU A 109 -24.57 3.18 4.34
CA GLU A 109 -24.80 3.86 5.63
C GLU A 109 -24.08 3.08 6.73
N LEU A 110 -23.26 3.78 7.53
CA LEU A 110 -22.51 3.19 8.64
C LEU A 110 -22.57 4.10 9.87
N PRO A 111 -22.58 3.54 11.10
CA PRO A 111 -22.43 4.32 12.33
C PRO A 111 -21.12 5.11 12.37
N ASN A 112 -20.98 5.97 13.39
CA ASN A 112 -19.71 6.63 13.68
C ASN A 112 -18.59 5.60 13.92
N GLY A 113 -17.46 5.78 13.23
CA GLY A 113 -16.34 4.85 13.29
C GLY A 113 -15.30 5.05 12.20
N GLU A 114 -14.23 4.27 12.27
CA GLU A 114 -13.20 4.19 11.23
C GLU A 114 -13.32 2.85 10.51
N TYR A 115 -13.44 2.91 9.18
CA TYR A 115 -13.73 1.76 8.33
C TYR A 115 -12.64 1.60 7.26
N PRO A 116 -11.74 0.62 7.38
CA PRO A 116 -10.84 0.30 6.28
C PRO A 116 -11.65 -0.22 5.09
N TYR A 117 -11.26 0.20 3.89
CA TYR A 117 -11.89 -0.22 2.66
C TYR A 117 -10.86 -0.50 1.57
N THR A 118 -11.26 -1.36 0.63
CA THR A 118 -10.50 -1.64 -0.59
C THR A 118 -11.36 -1.37 -1.82
N VAL A 119 -10.74 -0.93 -2.90
CA VAL A 119 -11.38 -0.72 -4.21
C VAL A 119 -10.60 -1.50 -5.27
N VAL A 120 -11.30 -2.38 -5.99
CA VAL A 120 -10.72 -3.30 -6.97
C VAL A 120 -11.49 -3.17 -8.29
N LYS A 121 -10.74 -3.15 -9.39
CA LYS A 121 -11.26 -3.30 -10.76
C LYS A 121 -10.24 -4.06 -11.60
N ASP A 122 -10.68 -4.83 -12.58
CA ASP A 122 -9.75 -5.53 -13.48
C ASP A 122 -8.85 -4.53 -14.23
N GLY A 123 -7.54 -4.82 -14.24
CA GLY A 123 -6.55 -4.01 -14.96
C GLY A 123 -6.09 -2.73 -14.27
N VAL A 124 -6.52 -2.48 -13.03
CA VAL A 124 -6.03 -1.37 -12.18
C VAL A 124 -5.37 -1.89 -10.91
N GLU A 125 -4.55 -1.07 -10.27
CA GLU A 125 -4.00 -1.40 -8.96
C GLU A 125 -5.10 -1.35 -7.90
N THR A 126 -5.06 -2.27 -6.93
CA THR A 126 -5.95 -2.23 -5.77
C THR A 126 -5.67 -0.97 -4.96
N TYR A 127 -6.71 -0.22 -4.65
CA TYR A 127 -6.63 0.93 -3.77
C TYR A 127 -7.11 0.55 -2.37
N GLU A 128 -6.35 0.92 -1.34
CA GLU A 128 -6.68 0.66 0.06
C GLU A 128 -6.57 1.96 0.87
N SER A 129 -7.57 2.22 1.71
CA SER A 129 -7.59 3.40 2.59
C SER A 129 -8.60 3.20 3.73
N THR A 130 -8.81 4.22 4.55
CA THR A 130 -9.78 4.21 5.65
C THR A 130 -10.74 5.39 5.47
N ALA A 131 -12.04 5.14 5.65
CA ALA A 131 -13.07 6.16 5.73
C ALA A 131 -13.45 6.38 7.21
N THR A 132 -13.61 7.63 7.62
CA THR A 132 -14.03 8.00 8.97
C THR A 132 -15.41 8.62 8.93
N VAL A 133 -16.34 8.09 9.73
CA VAL A 133 -17.69 8.63 9.93
C VAL A 133 -17.74 9.31 11.30
N ASP A 134 -18.05 10.60 11.31
CA ASP A 134 -18.17 11.41 12.53
C ASP A 134 -19.33 12.41 12.43
N GLY A 135 -20.53 11.91 12.75
CA GLY A 135 -21.72 12.72 12.97
C GLY A 135 -22.36 13.32 11.71
N GLN A 136 -21.90 12.95 10.51
CA GLN A 136 -22.41 13.46 9.24
C GLN A 136 -22.03 12.57 8.06
N ASP A 137 -22.79 12.69 6.97
CA ASP A 137 -22.51 12.05 5.68
C ASP A 137 -21.11 12.42 5.15
N GLN A 138 -20.48 11.46 4.46
CA GLN A 138 -19.13 11.56 3.95
C GLN A 138 -19.07 11.33 2.45
N GLU A 139 -18.20 12.08 1.79
CA GLU A 139 -17.86 11.89 0.39
C GLU A 139 -16.40 11.43 0.27
N VAL A 140 -16.20 10.27 -0.37
CA VAL A 140 -14.89 9.63 -0.51
C VAL A 140 -14.53 9.57 -1.99
N ASN A 141 -13.56 10.39 -2.40
CA ASN A 141 -13.08 10.42 -3.77
C ASN A 141 -11.91 9.44 -3.94
N VAL A 142 -12.07 8.46 -4.83
CA VAL A 142 -11.06 7.45 -5.13
C VAL A 142 -10.64 7.58 -6.59
N ALA A 143 -9.35 7.84 -6.81
CA ALA A 143 -8.76 7.87 -8.14
C ALA A 143 -7.89 6.62 -8.34
N LEU A 144 -8.34 5.69 -9.18
CA LEU A 144 -7.59 4.47 -9.50
C LEU A 144 -6.60 4.72 -10.64
N THR A 145 -5.44 4.10 -10.50
CA THR A 145 -4.36 4.10 -11.50
C THR A 145 -4.29 2.75 -12.23
N PRO A 146 -3.97 2.73 -13.53
CA PRO A 146 -3.74 1.47 -14.24
C PRO A 146 -2.66 0.63 -13.58
N ALA A 147 -2.85 -0.69 -13.60
CA ALA A 147 -1.85 -1.63 -13.13
C ALA A 147 -0.54 -1.42 -13.93
N SER A 148 0.53 -1.08 -13.22
CA SER A 148 1.84 -0.94 -13.86
C SER A 148 2.39 -2.32 -14.21
N ASN A 149 2.16 -2.76 -15.44
CA ASN A 149 2.88 -3.90 -16.03
C ASN A 149 4.28 -3.47 -16.48
N ALA A 150 5.03 -2.78 -15.61
CA ALA A 150 6.41 -2.47 -15.88
C ALA A 150 7.19 -3.78 -16.02
N ILE A 151 7.53 -4.14 -17.26
CA ILE A 151 8.54 -5.16 -17.52
C ILE A 151 9.84 -4.59 -16.98
N VAL A 152 10.23 -5.00 -15.77
CA VAL A 152 11.56 -4.72 -15.23
C VAL A 152 12.54 -5.52 -16.07
N LEU A 153 13.05 -4.90 -17.13
CA LEU A 153 14.20 -5.40 -17.87
C LEU A 153 15.41 -5.27 -16.95
N ASN A 154 15.72 -6.34 -16.21
CA ASN A 154 16.99 -6.49 -15.52
C ASN A 154 18.09 -6.62 -16.59
N SER A 155 18.50 -5.51 -17.21
CA SER A 155 19.62 -5.51 -18.14
C SER A 155 20.89 -5.76 -17.35
N MET A 156 21.59 -6.87 -17.61
CA MET A 156 22.90 -7.16 -17.01
C MET A 156 23.88 -6.00 -17.25
N GLN A 157 24.20 -5.23 -16.21
CA GLN A 157 25.15 -4.14 -16.27
C GLN A 157 26.58 -4.68 -16.18
N LEU A 158 27.36 -4.43 -17.23
CA LEU A 158 28.75 -4.83 -17.38
C LEU A 158 29.67 -3.62 -17.22
N SER A 159 30.60 -3.69 -16.26
CA SER A 159 31.64 -2.66 -16.05
C SER A 159 33.01 -3.23 -16.38
N ILE A 160 33.87 -2.45 -17.07
CA ILE A 160 35.23 -2.87 -17.43
C ILE A 160 36.21 -1.77 -17.06
N PHE A 161 37.18 -2.07 -16.20
CA PHE A 161 38.13 -1.09 -15.67
C PHE A 161 39.55 -1.65 -15.52
N PRO A 162 40.61 -0.87 -15.81
CA PRO A 162 40.54 0.46 -16.42
C PRO A 162 40.14 0.39 -17.90
N ASN A 163 39.49 1.42 -18.41
CA ASN A 163 39.24 1.60 -19.84
C ASN A 163 39.51 3.07 -20.19
N PRO A 164 40.54 3.42 -20.97
CA PRO A 164 41.47 2.53 -21.69
C PRO A 164 42.43 1.69 -20.81
N SER A 165 42.83 0.51 -21.29
CA SER A 165 43.75 -0.43 -20.60
C SER A 165 45.02 -0.73 -21.41
N ASN A 166 46.06 -1.23 -20.73
CA ASN A 166 47.26 -1.82 -21.36
C ASN A 166 47.15 -3.36 -21.50
N GLY A 167 45.95 -3.93 -21.35
CA GLY A 167 45.68 -5.36 -21.50
C GLY A 167 45.15 -6.02 -20.23
N GLU A 168 45.48 -5.51 -19.04
CA GLU A 168 44.91 -6.01 -17.77
C GLU A 168 43.63 -5.25 -17.42
N VAL A 169 42.51 -5.97 -17.30
CA VAL A 169 41.20 -5.40 -16.94
C VAL A 169 40.51 -6.24 -15.88
N ASN A 170 39.71 -5.56 -15.07
CA ASN A 170 38.69 -6.17 -14.23
C ASN A 170 37.33 -5.95 -14.89
N ILE A 171 36.52 -6.99 -14.87
CA ILE A 171 35.17 -6.99 -15.42
C ILE A 171 34.21 -7.24 -14.26
N GLY A 172 33.39 -6.25 -13.93
CA GLY A 172 32.38 -6.32 -12.87
C GLY A 172 31.00 -6.58 -13.46
N LEU A 173 30.25 -7.49 -12.82
CA LEU A 173 28.91 -7.91 -13.22
C LEU A 173 27.94 -7.61 -12.07
N GLN A 174 26.85 -6.88 -12.36
CA GLN A 174 25.74 -6.71 -11.42
C GLN A 174 24.66 -7.75 -11.68
N ASN A 175 25.03 -9.03 -11.58
CA ASN A 175 24.11 -10.17 -11.65
C ASN A 175 24.66 -11.30 -10.77
N GLU A 176 23.78 -12.04 -10.08
CA GLU A 176 24.15 -13.22 -9.26
C GLU A 176 24.27 -14.50 -10.11
N GLU A 177 23.99 -14.44 -11.40
CA GLU A 177 24.13 -15.56 -12.32
C GLU A 177 25.59 -15.92 -12.60
N LYS A 178 25.84 -17.22 -12.85
CA LYS A 178 27.20 -17.69 -13.14
C LYS A 178 27.62 -17.24 -14.53
N VAL A 179 28.87 -16.80 -14.65
CA VAL A 179 29.47 -16.56 -15.97
C VAL A 179 29.72 -17.90 -16.64
N SER A 180 29.17 -18.09 -17.83
CA SER A 180 29.46 -19.23 -18.69
C SER A 180 30.71 -18.94 -19.53
N THR A 181 30.74 -17.81 -20.24
CA THR A 181 31.80 -17.52 -21.21
C THR A 181 32.08 -16.03 -21.32
N LEU A 182 33.37 -15.69 -21.36
CA LEU A 182 33.87 -14.37 -21.72
C LEU A 182 34.50 -14.45 -23.11
N GLU A 183 34.11 -13.56 -24.01
CA GLU A 183 34.69 -13.43 -25.34
C GLU A 183 35.09 -11.98 -25.60
N VAL A 184 36.18 -11.81 -26.35
CA VAL A 184 36.63 -10.49 -26.83
C VAL A 184 36.76 -10.56 -28.33
N TYR A 185 36.15 -9.60 -29.00
CA TYR A 185 36.14 -9.45 -30.45
C TYR A 185 36.88 -8.19 -30.87
N SER A 186 37.57 -8.24 -32.00
CA SER A 186 37.99 -7.03 -32.70
C SER A 186 36.77 -6.25 -33.21
N ILE A 187 36.95 -4.97 -33.59
CA ILE A 187 35.89 -4.20 -34.26
C ILE A 187 35.39 -4.81 -35.59
N THR A 188 36.21 -5.68 -36.21
CA THR A 188 35.84 -6.37 -37.45
C THR A 188 35.05 -7.67 -37.18
N GLY A 189 34.79 -8.00 -35.90
CA GLY A 189 34.05 -9.18 -35.48
C GLY A 189 34.88 -10.45 -35.33
N ALA A 190 36.21 -10.38 -35.46
CA ALA A 190 37.08 -11.53 -35.24
C ALA A 190 37.22 -11.82 -33.73
N LEU A 191 37.01 -13.08 -33.32
CA LEU A 191 37.20 -13.52 -31.93
C LEU A 191 38.71 -13.57 -31.62
N VAL A 192 39.15 -12.76 -30.65
CA VAL A 192 40.58 -12.63 -30.28
C VAL A 192 40.90 -13.19 -28.88
N TYR A 193 39.89 -13.42 -28.05
CA TYR A 193 40.02 -14.07 -26.74
C TYR A 193 38.72 -14.80 -26.40
N SER A 194 38.81 -15.98 -25.81
CA SER A 194 37.66 -16.68 -25.24
C SER A 194 38.07 -17.47 -24.00
N LYS A 195 37.23 -17.44 -22.97
CA LYS A 195 37.42 -18.22 -21.75
C LYS A 195 36.09 -18.61 -21.12
N THR A 196 35.95 -19.88 -20.80
CA THR A 196 34.79 -20.40 -20.06
C THR A 196 35.03 -20.34 -18.55
N TYR A 197 33.97 -20.05 -17.80
CA TYR A 197 33.97 -20.04 -16.35
C TYR A 197 32.90 -21.00 -15.83
N ASN A 198 33.12 -21.55 -14.64
CA ASN A 198 32.20 -22.48 -13.97
C ASN A 198 32.01 -22.06 -12.50
N ALA A 199 31.92 -20.75 -12.25
CA ALA A 199 31.79 -20.19 -10.90
C ALA A 199 30.95 -18.91 -10.93
N ASN A 200 30.31 -18.61 -9.79
CA ASN A 200 29.67 -17.32 -9.57
C ASN A 200 30.78 -16.31 -9.28
N LEU A 201 31.09 -15.46 -10.25
CA LEU A 201 32.21 -14.53 -10.18
C LEU A 201 31.66 -13.12 -10.40
N SER A 202 31.50 -12.36 -9.31
CA SER A 202 31.08 -10.96 -9.38
C SER A 202 32.13 -10.06 -10.04
N ASN A 203 33.39 -10.50 -10.06
CA ASN A 203 34.51 -9.83 -10.73
C ASN A 203 35.44 -10.83 -11.43
N LEU A 204 35.84 -10.51 -12.66
CA LEU A 204 36.81 -11.28 -13.45
C LEU A 204 38.04 -10.43 -13.72
N LYS A 205 39.22 -10.90 -13.31
CA LYS A 205 40.50 -10.34 -13.77
C LYS A 205 40.93 -11.03 -15.06
N VAL A 206 41.16 -10.25 -16.12
CA VAL A 206 41.44 -10.74 -17.46
C VAL A 206 42.66 -10.00 -18.02
N ASN A 207 43.57 -10.75 -18.66
CA ASN A 207 44.68 -10.19 -19.41
C ASN A 207 44.44 -10.45 -20.90
N ILE A 208 44.30 -9.38 -21.68
CA ILE A 208 44.04 -9.35 -23.10
C ILE A 208 45.30 -8.84 -23.79
N ASN A 209 46.16 -9.77 -24.20
CA ASN A 209 47.40 -9.48 -24.90
C ASN A 209 47.14 -9.31 -26.41
N GLN A 210 46.58 -8.15 -26.78
CA GLN A 210 46.24 -7.81 -28.16
C GLN A 210 46.78 -6.42 -28.53
N PRO A 211 46.99 -6.11 -29.83
CA PRO A 211 47.45 -4.80 -30.25
C PRO A 211 46.52 -3.66 -29.80
N LYS A 212 47.07 -2.45 -29.77
CA LYS A 212 46.31 -1.24 -29.46
C LYS A 212 45.13 -1.10 -30.41
N GLY A 213 43.95 -0.80 -29.88
CA GLY A 213 42.72 -0.78 -30.67
C GLY A 213 41.45 -0.83 -29.83
N VAL A 214 40.32 -0.87 -30.53
CA VAL A 214 38.99 -1.01 -29.93
C VAL A 214 38.55 -2.46 -30.02
N TYR A 215 37.92 -2.94 -28.96
CA TYR A 215 37.42 -4.31 -28.83
C TYR A 215 36.01 -4.31 -28.24
N ILE A 216 35.26 -5.37 -28.52
CA ILE A 216 33.97 -5.66 -27.90
C ILE A 216 34.15 -6.85 -26.98
N VAL A 217 33.84 -6.65 -25.70
CA VAL A 217 33.82 -7.70 -24.69
C VAL A 217 32.39 -8.17 -24.55
N ARG A 218 32.16 -9.47 -24.72
CA ARG A 218 30.87 -10.15 -24.57
C ARG A 218 30.96 -11.11 -23.38
N VAL A 219 30.03 -10.98 -22.45
CA VAL A 219 29.85 -11.93 -21.34
C VAL A 219 28.55 -12.69 -21.55
N ILE A 220 28.63 -14.02 -21.50
CA ILE A 220 27.50 -14.94 -21.60
C ILE A 220 27.35 -15.61 -20.23
N LEU A 221 26.15 -15.55 -19.65
CA LEU A 221 25.80 -16.19 -18.40
C LEU A 221 25.30 -17.63 -18.61
N SER A 222 25.21 -18.41 -17.54
CA SER A 222 24.66 -19.77 -17.55
C SER A 222 23.21 -19.85 -18.06
N ASN A 223 22.42 -18.81 -17.80
CA ASN A 223 21.05 -18.66 -18.29
C ASN A 223 20.97 -18.22 -19.77
N ARG A 224 22.12 -18.09 -20.46
CA ARG A 224 22.28 -17.62 -21.85
C ARG A 224 22.01 -16.13 -22.09
N GLU A 225 21.79 -15.34 -21.05
CA GLU A 225 21.80 -13.89 -21.17
C GLU A 225 23.19 -13.40 -21.56
N THR A 226 23.23 -12.33 -22.37
CA THR A 226 24.48 -11.75 -22.86
C THR A 226 24.54 -10.26 -22.58
N SER A 227 25.69 -9.77 -22.13
CA SER A 227 25.99 -8.33 -22.07
C SER A 227 27.26 -8.03 -22.84
N ILE A 228 27.30 -6.84 -23.43
CA ILE A 228 28.41 -6.38 -24.26
C ILE A 228 28.92 -5.03 -23.75
N SER A 229 30.23 -4.83 -23.82
CA SER A 229 30.84 -3.54 -23.51
C SER A 229 32.07 -3.29 -24.37
N LYS A 230 32.33 -2.01 -24.64
CA LYS A 230 33.48 -1.57 -25.43
C LYS A 230 34.72 -1.49 -24.54
N LEU A 231 35.83 -2.05 -25.02
CA LEU A 231 37.15 -1.93 -24.40
C LEU A 231 38.12 -1.22 -25.37
N ILE A 232 38.97 -0.34 -24.84
CA ILE A 232 40.03 0.34 -25.58
C ILE A 232 41.38 -0.12 -25.01
N LEU A 233 42.25 -0.68 -25.87
CA LEU A 233 43.64 -1.01 -25.54
C LEU A 233 44.59 0.06 -26.08
N LYS A 234 45.55 0.53 -25.26
CA LYS A 234 46.47 1.63 -25.58
C LYS A 234 47.95 1.30 -25.41
#